data_AF-A0A3M1G757-F1
#
_entry.id   AF-A0A3M1G757-F1
#
_cell.length_a   1.000
_cell.length_b   1.000
_cell.length_c   1.000
_cell.angle_alpha   90.00
_cell.angle_beta   90.00
_cell.angle_gamma   90.00
#
_symmetry.space_group_name_H-M   'P 1'
#
loop_
_entity.id
_entity.type
_entity.pdbx_description
1 polymer ?
#
loop_
_entity_poly.entity_id
_entity_poly.type
_entity_poly.pdbx_seq_one_letter_code
_entity_poly.pdbx_strand_id
1 'polypeptide(L)' 'MIPYPDIKPYLIKIGPFELRWYGLMYLFGFAASYLLVQYRIKKERLPVDKKTIEDIYFYLILALIIGARLG' A
#
# COMPACT_ATOMS: atom_id res chain seq x y z
N MET A 1 -4.38 -34.31 -3.90
CA MET A 1 -4.64 -33.06 -3.16
C MET A 1 -3.30 -32.38 -2.92
N ILE A 2 -3.16 -31.12 -3.32
CA ILE A 2 -1.96 -30.34 -3.01
C ILE A 2 -2.10 -29.87 -1.55
N PRO A 3 -1.19 -30.24 -0.62
CA PRO A 3 -1.28 -29.81 0.77
C PRO A 3 -1.13 -28.29 0.84
N TYR A 4 -1.88 -27.66 1.75
CA TYR A 4 -1.77 -26.22 1.96
C TYR A 4 -0.36 -25.90 2.48
N PRO A 5 0.34 -24.92 1.89
CA PRO A 5 1.69 -24.58 2.32
C PRO A 5 1.67 -23.94 3.71
N ASP A 6 2.54 -24.43 4.59
CA ASP A 6 2.67 -23.95 5.98
C ASP A 6 3.51 -22.66 6.04
N ILE A 7 2.95 -21.58 5.50
CA ILE A 7 3.57 -20.25 5.49
C ILE A 7 3.08 -19.49 6.71
N LYS A 8 4.02 -19.08 7.59
CA LYS A 8 3.69 -18.25 8.74
C LYS A 8 3.10 -16.91 8.27
N PRO A 9 1.96 -16.46 8.84
CA PRO A 9 1.26 -15.26 8.39
C PRO A 9 2.01 -13.95 8.72
N TYR A 10 3.00 -14.02 9.60
CA TYR A 10 3.86 -12.91 10.00
C TYR A 10 5.27 -13.06 9.45
N LEU A 11 5.86 -11.92 9.09
CA LEU A 11 7.25 -11.79 8.68
C LEU A 11 8.16 -11.68 9.90
N ILE A 12 7.81 -10.76 10.80
CA ILE A 12 8.57 -10.45 12.03
C ILE A 12 7.55 -10.30 13.16
N LYS A 13 7.85 -10.90 14.31
CA LYS A 13 7.05 -10.79 15.53
C LYS A 13 7.93 -10.24 16.65
N ILE A 14 7.59 -9.06 17.17
CA ILE A 14 8.27 -8.45 18.32
C ILE A 14 7.19 -8.26 19.40
N GLY A 15 7.12 -9.21 20.33
CA GLY A 15 6.09 -9.22 21.38
C GLY A 15 4.67 -9.25 20.82
N PRO A 16 3.79 -8.28 21.17
CA PRO A 16 2.42 -8.21 20.66
C PRO A 16 2.31 -7.65 19.22
N PHE A 17 3.40 -7.09 18.68
CA PHE A 17 3.40 -6.53 17.33
C PHE A 17 3.85 -7.59 16.31
N GLU A 18 2.94 -7.91 15.39
CA GLU A 18 3.20 -8.82 14.28
C GLU A 18 3.16 -8.05 12.96
N LEU A 19 4.31 -7.96 12.28
CA LEU A 19 4.35 -7.48 10.91
C LEU A 19 3.87 -8.61 10.00
N ARG A 20 2.67 -8.48 9.44
CA ARG A 20 2.05 -9.51 8.60
C ARG A 20 2.32 -9.31 7.11
N TRP A 21 2.35 -10.42 6.37
CA TRP A 21 2.58 -10.39 4.92
C TRP A 21 1.58 -9.52 4.17
N TYR A 22 0.29 -9.56 4.56
CA TYR A 22 -0.72 -8.74 3.90
C TYR A 22 -0.42 -7.24 4.06
N GLY A 23 0.05 -6.81 5.23
CA GLY A 23 0.38 -5.41 5.50
C GLY A 23 1.54 -4.95 4.63
N LEU A 24 2.54 -5.82 4.47
CA LEU A 24 3.66 -5.59 3.57
C LEU A 24 3.21 -5.51 2.10
N MET A 25 2.27 -6.38 1.68
CA MET A 25 1.69 -6.33 0.34
C MET A 25 0.93 -5.03 0.08
N TYR A 26 0.19 -4.49 1.06
CA TYR A 26 -0.42 -3.17 0.94
C TYR A 26 0.62 -2.08 0.74
N LEU A 27 1.69 -2.08 1.54
CA LEU A 27 2.77 -1.10 1.42
C LEU A 27 3.42 -1.15 0.02
N PHE A 28 3.73 -2.35 -0.48
CA PHE A 28 4.25 -2.53 -1.84
C PHE A 28 3.27 -2.07 -2.90
N GLY A 29 1.97 -2.36 -2.76
CA GLY A 29 0.93 -1.92 -3.68
C GLY A 29 0.85 -0.39 -3.77
N PHE A 30 0.81 0.29 -2.62
CA PHE A 30 0.80 1.75 -2.56
C PHE A 30 2.07 2.37 -3.12
N ALA A 31 3.24 1.83 -2.77
CA ALA A 31 4.53 2.31 -3.28
C ALA A 31 4.65 2.14 -4.80
N ALA A 32 4.29 0.96 -5.33
CA ALA A 32 4.31 0.69 -6.76
C ALA A 32 3.34 1.61 -7.53
N SER A 33 2.13 1.80 -7.00
CA SER A 33 1.15 2.72 -7.58
C SER A 33 1.67 4.17 -7.60
N TYR A 34 2.27 4.64 -6.50
CA TYR A 34 2.82 5.98 -6.41
C TYR A 34 3.95 6.20 -7.44
N LEU A 35 4.88 5.26 -7.53
CA LEU A 35 5.98 5.31 -8.49
C LEU A 35 5.46 5.30 -9.94
N LEU A 36 4.44 4.50 -10.24
CA LEU A 36 3.83 4.42 -11.57
C LEU A 36 3.16 5.74 -11.96
N VAL A 37 2.42 6.36 -11.03
CA VAL A 37 1.77 7.67 -11.23
C VAL A 37 2.82 8.75 -11.49
N GLN A 38 3.86 8.82 -10.65
CA GLN A 38 4.97 9.78 -10.83
C GLN A 38 5.68 9.57 -12.17
N TYR A 39 5.93 8.31 -12.55
CA TYR A 39 6.52 7.96 -13.84
C TYR A 39 5.66 8.44 -15.01
N ARG A 40 4.33 8.22 -14.96
CA ARG A 40 3.40 8.68 -16.01
C ARG A 40 3.33 10.19 -16.11
N ILE A 41 3.22 10.91 -15.00
CA ILE A 41 3.20 12.38 -14.98
C ILE A 41 4.45 12.94 -15.66
N LYS A 42 5.63 12.38 -15.34
CA LYS A 42 6.89 12.79 -15.95
C LYS A 42 6.95 12.44 -17.44
N LYS A 43 6.46 11.26 -17.83
CA LYS A 43 6.48 10.79 -19.22
C LYS A 43 5.56 11.60 -20.13
N GLU A 44 4.36 11.92 -19.66
CA GLU A 44 3.33 12.64 -20.43
C GLU A 44 3.38 14.17 -20.22
N ARG A 45 4.30 14.65 -19.38
CA ARG A 45 4.45 16.08 -19.00
C ARG A 45 3.13 16.69 -18.55
N LEU A 46 2.37 15.93 -17.76
CA LEU A 46 1.09 16.39 -17.24
C LEU A 46 1.32 17.61 -16.32
N PRO A 47 0.47 18.65 -16.39
CA PRO A 47 0.57 19.83 -15.54
C PRO A 47 0.00 19.55 -14.14
N VAL A 48 0.49 18.49 -13.50
CA VAL A 48 0.04 18.05 -12.18
C VAL A 48 1.17 18.27 -11.18
N ASP A 49 0.87 19.00 -10.12
CA ASP A 49 1.84 19.26 -9.06
C ASP A 49 2.08 18.02 -8.21
N LYS A 50 3.32 17.84 -7.75
CA LYS A 50 3.71 16.70 -6.92
C LYS A 50 2.92 16.66 -5.61
N LYS A 51 2.64 17.85 -5.05
CA LYS A 51 1.89 17.99 -3.80
C LYS A 51 0.45 17.50 -3.94
N THR A 52 -0.20 17.78 -5.07
CA THR A 52 -1.56 17.28 -5.34
C THR A 52 -1.61 15.75 -5.33
N ILE A 53 -0.61 15.09 -5.89
CA ILE A 53 -0.53 13.62 -5.85
C ILE A 53 -0.31 13.14 -4.42
N GLU A 54 0.58 13.77 -3.66
CA GLU A 54 0.82 13.41 -2.26
C GLU A 54 -0.44 13.58 -1.40
N ASP A 55 -1.17 14.69 -1.57
CA ASP A 55 -2.45 14.95 -0.90
C ASP A 55 -3.48 13.87 -1.25
N ILE A 56 -3.64 13.53 -2.54
CA ILE A 56 -4.55 12.45 -2.98
C ILE A 56 -4.19 11.13 -2.31
N TYR A 57 -2.91 10.73 -2.31
CA TYR A 57 -2.49 9.47 -1.67
C TYR A 57 -2.73 9.49 -0.15
N PHE A 58 -2.52 10.64 0.50
CA PHE A 58 -2.83 10.81 1.91
C PHE A 58 -4.32 10.58 2.20
N TYR A 59 -5.22 11.22 1.45
CA TYR A 59 -6.65 10.99 1.57
C TYR A 59 -7.06 9.55 1.24
N LEU A 60 -6.41 8.92 0.26
CA LEU A 60 -6.67 7.52 -0.13
C LEU A 60 -6.32 6.55 1.00
N ILE A 61 -5.16 6.73 1.64
CA ILE A 61 -4.75 5.92 2.79
C ILE A 61 -5.70 6.16 3.97
N LEU A 62 -6.07 7.41 4.23
CA LEU A 62 -6.99 7.77 5.31
C LEU A 62 -8.39 7.15 5.07
N ALA A 63 -8.92 7.24 3.84
CA ALA A 63 -10.16 6.60 3.44
C ALA A 63 -10.09 5.07 3.54
N LEU A 64 -8.96 4.44 3.19
CA LEU A 64 -8.75 3.01 3.34
C LEU A 64 -8.79 2.59 4.82
N ILE A 65 -8.13 3.33 5.72
CA ILE A 65 -8.12 3.01 7.15
C ILE A 65 -9.53 3.16 7.75
N ILE A 66 -10.24 4.23 7.39
CA ILE A 66 -11.62 4.46 7.84
C ILE A 66 -12.55 3.37 7.29
N GLY A 67 -12.46 3.08 5.99
CA GLY A 67 -13.26 2.06 5.32
C GLY A 67 -13.03 0.66 5.90
N ALA A 68 -11.78 0.32 6.22
CA ALA A 68 -11.44 -0.93 6.89
C ALA A 68 -12.02 -1.06 8.31
N ARG A 69 -12.45 0.06 8.93
CA ARG A 69 -13.05 0.08 10.26
C ARG A 69 -14.57 0.15 10.25
N LEU A 70 -15.15 0.71 9.20
CA LEU A 70 -16.60 0.81 9.01
C LEU A 70 -17.22 -0.37 8.26
N GLY A 71 -16.40 -1.15 7.56
CA GLY A 71 -16.80 -2.40 6.90
C GLY A 71 -16.95 -3.58 7.83
#